data_AF-V5GZW7-F1
#
_entry.id   AF-V5GZW7-F1
#
_cell.length_a   1.000
_cell.length_b   1.000
_cell.length_c   1.000
_cell.angle_alpha   90.00
_cell.angle_beta   90.00
_cell.angle_gamma   90.00
#
_symmetry.space_group_name_H-M   'P 1'
#
loop_
_entity.id
_entity.type
_entity.pdbx_description
1 polymer ?
#
loop_
_entity_poly.entity_id
_entity_poly.type
_entity_poly.pdbx_seq_one_letter_code
_entity_poly.pdbx_strand_id
1 'polypeptide(L)'
;MAVQIPLLYASFPTIAHEIGHLLGSTHDGNGPVRGIGGHPGAETCEKPQTYMMGGAKGAPFEFSNCSEEEMTFILRLRGEECWKTENDYDLFNVTKEVAGSKITPEKYCHRINPELYISATIDECVINCMNKK
;
A
#
# COMPACT_ATOMS: atom_id res chain seq x y z
N MET A 1 -4.58 -12.20 8.14
CA MET A 1 -5.81 -11.59 7.62
C MET A 1 -5.83 -10.12 8.01
N ALA A 2 -5.88 -9.20 7.05
CA ALA A 2 -6.04 -7.78 7.32
C ALA A 2 -7.52 -7.52 7.64
N VAL A 3 -7.86 -7.32 8.91
CA VAL A 3 -9.22 -6.89 9.30
C VAL A 3 -9.29 -5.39 9.02
N GLN A 4 -10.13 -4.98 8.07
CA GLN A 4 -10.41 -3.57 7.86
C GLN A 4 -11.28 -3.05 8.99
N ILE A 5 -10.74 -2.10 9.77
CA ILE A 5 -11.52 -1.32 10.71
C ILE A 5 -11.86 0.01 10.01
N PRO A 6 -13.15 0.32 9.77
CA PRO A 6 -13.55 1.55 9.09
C PRO A 6 -12.88 2.79 9.70
N LEU A 7 -12.48 3.72 8.82
CA LEU A 7 -11.75 4.96 9.13
C LEU A 7 -10.28 4.81 9.57
N LEU A 8 -9.74 3.59 9.73
CA LEU A 8 -8.31 3.44 10.05
C LEU A 8 -7.42 3.45 8.80
N TYR A 9 -7.94 3.10 7.63
CA TYR A 9 -7.21 3.03 6.35
C TYR A 9 -5.92 2.18 6.38
N ALA A 10 -5.66 1.46 7.47
CA ALA A 10 -4.43 0.70 7.72
C ALA A 10 -4.22 -0.47 6.75
N SER A 11 -5.27 -0.89 6.04
CA SER A 11 -5.21 -1.93 5.01
C SER A 11 -4.78 -1.43 3.64
N PHE A 12 -4.82 -0.12 3.38
CA PHE A 12 -4.52 0.44 2.06
C PHE A 12 -3.10 0.15 1.58
N PRO A 13 -2.04 0.25 2.42
CA PRO A 13 -0.69 -0.14 2.02
C PRO A 13 -0.60 -1.62 1.62
N THR A 14 -1.35 -2.50 2.31
CA THR A 14 -1.42 -3.92 1.93
C THR A 14 -2.17 -4.11 0.62
N ILE A 15 -3.29 -3.42 0.41
CA ILE A 15 -4.02 -3.49 -0.87
C ILE A 15 -3.11 -3.04 -2.02
N ALA A 16 -2.37 -1.95 -1.84
CA ALA A 16 -1.43 -1.46 -2.84
C ALA A 16 -0.29 -2.47 -3.11
N HIS A 17 0.27 -3.10 -2.08
CA HIS A 17 1.25 -4.19 -2.22
C HIS A 17 0.71 -5.35 -3.07
N GLU A 18 -0.49 -5.84 -2.75
CA GLU A 18 -1.09 -6.95 -3.50
C GLU A 18 -1.47 -6.55 -4.94
N ILE A 19 -1.83 -5.28 -5.18
CA ILE A 19 -2.01 -4.74 -6.53
C ILE A 19 -0.66 -4.74 -7.27
N GLY A 20 0.45 -4.41 -6.61
CA GLY A 20 1.80 -4.54 -7.18
C GLY A 20 2.06 -5.96 -7.68
N HIS A 21 1.75 -6.98 -6.86
CA HIS A 21 1.82 -8.38 -7.27
C HIS A 21 0.89 -8.73 -8.44
N LEU A 22 -0.35 -8.22 -8.44
CA LEU A 22 -1.30 -8.42 -9.54
C LEU A 22 -0.77 -7.87 -10.86
N LEU A 23 -0.09 -6.72 -10.80
CA LEU A 23 0.59 -6.09 -11.93
C LEU A 23 1.92 -6.75 -12.28
N GLY A 24 2.32 -7.79 -11.54
CA GLY A 24 3.46 -8.65 -11.82
C GLY A 24 4.78 -8.22 -11.19
N SER A 25 4.75 -7.29 -10.25
CA SER A 25 5.91 -6.97 -9.40
C SER A 25 6.23 -8.12 -8.45
N THR A 26 7.51 -8.43 -8.28
CA THR A 26 7.99 -9.33 -7.22
C THR A 26 8.29 -8.52 -5.95
N HIS A 27 8.74 -9.17 -4.86
CA HIS A 27 9.30 -8.39 -3.75
C HIS A 27 10.65 -7.80 -4.15
N ASP A 28 10.96 -6.61 -3.65
CA ASP A 28 12.26 -5.99 -3.88
C ASP A 28 13.40 -6.91 -3.42
N GLY A 29 14.36 -7.15 -4.30
CA GLY A 29 15.46 -8.10 -4.11
C GLY A 29 15.18 -9.51 -4.65
N ASN A 30 13.99 -9.79 -5.21
CA ASN A 30 13.70 -11.08 -5.83
C ASN A 30 14.12 -11.14 -7.30
N GLY A 31 14.41 -12.36 -7.76
CA GLY A 31 14.67 -12.64 -9.17
C GLY A 31 13.42 -12.61 -10.06
N PRO A 32 13.62 -12.70 -11.38
CA PRO A 32 12.55 -12.74 -12.38
C PRO A 32 11.46 -13.80 -12.11
N VAL A 33 10.22 -13.48 -12.48
CA VAL A 33 9.10 -14.43 -12.41
C VAL A 33 9.33 -15.59 -13.38
N ARG A 34 9.37 -16.81 -12.84
CA ARG A 34 9.57 -18.03 -13.64
C ARG A 34 8.45 -18.21 -14.66
N GLY A 35 8.83 -18.56 -15.89
CA GLY A 35 7.89 -18.78 -17.00
C GLY A 35 7.49 -17.52 -17.76
N ILE A 36 7.94 -16.35 -17.33
CA ILE A 36 7.78 -15.09 -18.08
C ILE A 36 9.13 -14.72 -18.69
N GLY A 37 9.30 -14.99 -19.98
CA GLY A 37 10.54 -14.71 -20.69
C GLY A 37 10.83 -13.21 -20.72
N GLY A 38 12.03 -12.81 -20.29
CA GLY A 38 12.47 -11.41 -20.29
C GLY A 38 12.00 -10.56 -19.11
N HIS A 39 11.35 -11.17 -18.10
CA HIS A 39 10.98 -10.45 -16.88
C HIS A 39 12.24 -9.88 -16.19
N PRO A 40 12.27 -8.59 -15.82
CA PRO A 40 13.50 -7.96 -15.34
C PRO A 40 13.91 -8.43 -13.94
N GLY A 41 12.94 -8.79 -13.09
CA GLY A 41 13.24 -9.07 -11.68
C GLY A 41 13.45 -7.78 -10.89
N ALA A 42 13.69 -7.90 -9.59
CA ALA A 42 13.97 -6.81 -8.68
C ALA A 42 15.28 -7.00 -7.90
N GLU A 43 16.20 -7.84 -8.38
CA GLU A 43 17.47 -8.17 -7.69
C GLU A 43 18.36 -6.94 -7.45
N THR A 44 18.31 -5.96 -8.34
CA THR A 44 19.08 -4.70 -8.24
C THR A 44 18.48 -3.72 -7.25
N CYS A 45 17.19 -3.85 -6.94
CA CYS A 45 16.56 -3.16 -5.81
C CYS A 45 16.83 -3.96 -4.54
N GLU A 46 18.10 -3.99 -4.13
CA GLU A 46 18.46 -4.46 -2.80
C GLU A 46 17.63 -3.69 -1.79
N LYS A 47 16.67 -4.36 -1.14
CA LYS A 47 15.79 -3.84 -0.09
C LYS A 47 16.13 -2.40 0.31
N PRO A 48 15.29 -1.44 -0.09
CA PRO A 48 14.75 -0.60 0.94
C PRO A 48 13.58 -1.38 1.50
N GLN A 49 13.70 -1.77 2.77
CA GLN A 49 12.57 -2.36 3.49
C GLN A 49 11.33 -1.45 3.41
N THR A 50 11.53 -0.16 3.19
CA THR A 50 10.50 0.89 3.27
C THR A 50 9.59 0.98 2.05
N TYR A 51 9.96 0.45 0.88
CA TYR A 51 9.06 0.46 -0.29
C TYR A 51 7.91 -0.53 -0.14
N MET A 52 6.83 -0.32 -0.91
CA MET A 52 5.63 -1.14 -0.82
C MET A 52 5.91 -2.62 -1.03
N MET A 53 6.83 -2.98 -1.93
CA MET A 53 7.21 -4.37 -2.22
C MET A 53 8.39 -4.87 -1.38
N GLY A 54 8.85 -4.06 -0.42
CA GLY A 54 9.83 -4.41 0.60
C GLY A 54 9.18 -5.11 1.81
N GLY A 55 9.93 -5.23 2.91
CA GLY A 55 9.47 -5.94 4.12
C GLY A 55 9.03 -5.06 5.28
N ALA A 56 9.21 -3.75 5.24
CA ALA A 56 8.70 -2.82 6.24
C ALA A 56 7.29 -2.34 5.87
N LYS A 57 6.48 -2.17 6.91
CA LYS A 57 5.15 -1.58 6.81
C LYS A 57 5.26 -0.13 7.25
N GLY A 58 5.25 0.81 6.32
CA GLY A 58 5.31 2.24 6.64
C GLY A 58 5.69 3.11 5.45
N ALA A 59 5.90 4.39 5.75
CA ALA A 59 6.39 5.37 4.78
C ALA A 59 7.71 4.89 4.13
N PRO A 60 7.96 5.23 2.84
CA PRO A 60 7.28 6.28 2.06
C PRO A 60 5.94 5.91 1.41
N PHE A 61 5.45 4.66 1.50
CA PHE A 61 4.26 4.21 0.74
C PHE A 61 4.41 4.46 -0.77
N GLU A 62 5.56 4.06 -1.32
CA GLU A 62 5.90 4.19 -2.74
C GLU A 62 6.41 2.86 -3.29
N PHE A 63 6.29 2.66 -4.60
CA PHE A 63 6.93 1.54 -5.29
C PHE A 63 8.39 1.88 -5.58
N SER A 64 9.25 0.86 -5.61
CA SER A 64 10.62 1.03 -6.07
C SER A 64 10.66 1.17 -7.59
N ASN A 65 11.76 1.69 -8.13
CA ASN A 65 12.02 1.67 -9.58
C ASN A 65 11.89 0.24 -10.16
N CYS A 66 12.41 -0.78 -9.49
CA CYS A 66 12.32 -2.15 -10.01
C CYS A 66 10.88 -2.65 -10.04
N SER A 67 10.08 -2.33 -9.01
CA SER A 67 8.65 -2.64 -9.02
C SER A 67 7.95 -1.98 -10.21
N GLU A 68 8.21 -0.69 -10.47
CA GLU A 68 7.64 0.03 -11.61
C GLU A 68 8.09 -0.56 -12.95
N GLU A 69 9.34 -0.99 -13.06
CA GLU A 69 9.89 -1.65 -14.25
C GLU A 69 9.22 -3.00 -14.51
N GLU A 70 9.09 -3.86 -13.50
CA GLU A 70 8.39 -5.14 -13.58
C GLU A 70 6.92 -4.96 -13.97
N MET A 71 6.20 -4.05 -13.32
CA MET A 71 4.80 -3.75 -13.64
C MET A 71 4.64 -3.23 -15.07
N THR A 72 5.52 -2.32 -15.50
CA THR A 72 5.51 -1.77 -16.85
C THR A 72 5.79 -2.87 -17.89
N PHE A 73 6.75 -3.74 -17.61
CA PHE A 73 7.07 -4.89 -18.47
C PHE A 73 5.83 -5.78 -18.67
N ILE A 74 5.14 -6.13 -17.59
CA ILE A 74 3.96 -7.01 -17.64
C ILE A 74 2.79 -6.33 -18.35
N LEU A 75 2.51 -5.05 -18.07
CA LEU A 75 1.44 -4.31 -18.74
C LEU A 75 1.66 -4.22 -20.26
N ARG A 76 2.92 -4.04 -20.70
CA ARG A 76 3.28 -4.07 -22.12
C ARG A 76 3.14 -5.47 -22.72
N LEU A 77 3.60 -6.50 -21.99
CA LEU A 77 3.56 -7.89 -22.44
C LEU A 77 2.11 -8.40 -22.61
N ARG A 78 1.20 -8.02 -21.71
CA ARG A 78 -0.21 -8.44 -21.75
C ARG A 78 -1.03 -7.66 -22.76
N GLY A 79 -0.60 -6.44 -23.11
CA GLY A 79 -1.28 -5.59 -24.09
C GLY A 79 -2.56 -4.94 -23.54
N GLU A 80 -3.10 -4.02 -24.35
CA GLU A 80 -4.22 -3.14 -23.98
C GLU A 80 -5.48 -3.90 -23.57
N GLU A 81 -5.75 -5.04 -24.19
CA GLU A 81 -6.92 -5.87 -23.87
C GLU A 81 -7.00 -6.27 -22.38
N CYS A 82 -5.86 -6.32 -21.67
CA CYS A 82 -5.83 -6.72 -20.26
C CYS A 82 -6.08 -5.56 -19.28
N TRP A 83 -5.79 -4.31 -19.66
CA TRP A 83 -5.86 -3.15 -18.77
C TRP A 83 -6.82 -2.06 -19.24
N LYS A 84 -7.43 -2.22 -20.41
CA LYS A 84 -8.46 -1.32 -20.90
C LYS A 84 -9.68 -1.34 -19.98
N THR A 85 -10.10 -0.16 -19.54
CA THR A 85 -11.30 0.00 -18.72
C THR A 85 -12.55 -0.20 -19.58
N GLU A 86 -13.34 -1.22 -19.26
CA GLU A 86 -14.62 -1.52 -19.96
C GLU A 86 -15.81 -0.76 -19.35
N ASN A 87 -15.62 -0.09 -18.22
CA ASN A 87 -16.66 0.68 -17.52
C ASN A 87 -16.46 2.18 -17.72
N ASP A 88 -17.53 2.91 -18.04
CA ASP A 88 -17.55 4.37 -18.23
C ASP A 88 -17.79 5.15 -16.93
N TYR A 89 -17.98 4.46 -15.81
CA TYR A 89 -18.12 5.07 -14.49
C TYR A 89 -16.80 5.74 -14.06
N ASP A 90 -16.88 7.05 -13.82
CA ASP A 90 -15.75 7.83 -13.32
C ASP A 90 -15.52 7.56 -11.82
N LEU A 91 -14.67 6.57 -11.54
CA LEU A 91 -14.19 6.26 -10.19
C LEU A 91 -13.28 7.36 -9.60
N PHE A 92 -12.87 8.35 -10.39
CA PHE A 92 -12.05 9.49 -9.95
C PHE A 92 -12.87 10.71 -9.53
N ASN A 93 -14.20 10.66 -9.65
CA ASN A 93 -15.10 11.64 -9.03
C ASN A 93 -15.22 11.41 -7.51
N VAL A 94 -14.09 11.51 -6.82
CA VAL A 94 -13.96 11.37 -5.37
C VAL A 94 -13.72 12.72 -4.71
N THR A 95 -14.19 12.87 -3.48
CA THR A 95 -13.84 14.04 -2.65
C THR A 95 -12.32 14.10 -2.49
N LYS A 96 -11.69 15.25 -2.74
CA LYS A 96 -10.24 15.49 -2.52
C LYS A 96 -9.85 15.54 -1.04
N GLU A 97 -10.68 14.99 -0.16
CA GLU A 97 -10.46 14.93 1.28
C GLU A 97 -9.48 13.80 1.59
N VAL A 98 -8.42 14.10 2.34
CA VAL A 98 -7.50 13.06 2.82
C VAL A 98 -8.18 12.13 3.82
N ALA A 99 -7.73 10.87 3.86
CA ALA A 99 -8.27 9.83 4.74
C ALA A 99 -8.36 10.25 6.23
N GLY A 100 -7.39 11.06 6.70
CA GLY A 100 -7.35 11.58 8.07
C GLY A 100 -8.36 12.69 8.38
N SER A 101 -9.03 13.28 7.39
CA SER A 101 -9.85 14.49 7.57
C SER A 101 -11.09 14.28 8.45
N LYS A 102 -11.57 13.04 8.59
CA LYS A 102 -12.79 12.68 9.35
C LYS A 102 -12.54 11.89 10.63
N ILE A 103 -11.28 11.83 11.11
CA ILE A 103 -10.92 11.08 12.31
C ILE A 103 -9.97 11.89 13.20
N THR A 104 -10.30 11.99 14.49
CA THR A 104 -9.38 12.56 15.48
C THR A 104 -8.39 11.48 15.97
N PRO A 105 -7.21 11.87 16.50
CA PRO A 105 -6.24 10.93 17.04
C PRO A 105 -6.81 10.00 18.12
N GLU A 106 -7.65 10.52 19.01
CA GLU A 106 -8.30 9.74 20.07
C GLU A 106 -9.25 8.72 19.47
N LYS A 107 -10.04 9.14 18.46
CA LYS A 107 -10.95 8.24 17.76
C LYS A 107 -10.19 7.17 16.98
N TYR A 108 -9.04 7.50 16.40
CA TYR A 108 -8.14 6.55 15.75
C TYR A 108 -7.66 5.48 16.74
N CYS A 109 -7.07 5.89 17.86
CA CYS A 109 -6.58 4.98 18.90
C CYS A 109 -7.71 4.12 19.50
N HIS A 110 -8.84 4.74 19.85
CA HIS A 110 -10.00 4.02 20.37
C HIS A 110 -10.54 2.96 19.39
N ARG A 111 -10.46 3.22 18.08
CA ARG A 111 -10.86 2.26 17.04
C ARG A 111 -9.88 1.09 16.88
N ILE A 112 -8.59 1.30 17.17
CA ILE A 112 -7.58 0.23 17.19
C ILE A 112 -7.86 -0.73 18.35
N ASN A 113 -8.02 -0.20 19.56
CA ASN A 113 -8.31 -0.99 20.74
C ASN A 113 -9.06 -0.16 21.79
N PRO A 114 -10.39 -0.28 21.89
CA PRO A 114 -11.21 0.56 22.77
C PRO A 114 -11.02 0.25 24.26
N GLU A 115 -10.59 -0.96 24.60
CA GLU A 115 -10.34 -1.39 25.98
C GLU A 115 -9.02 -0.83 26.52
N LEU A 116 -8.05 -0.62 25.62
CA LEU A 116 -6.71 -0.21 25.99
C LEU A 116 -6.55 1.32 25.97
N TYR A 117 -7.03 1.99 24.92
CA TYR A 117 -6.71 3.40 24.65
C TYR A 117 -7.83 4.37 25.04
N ILE A 118 -7.48 5.40 25.81
CA ILE A 118 -8.43 6.45 26.28
C ILE A 118 -8.15 7.84 25.72
N SER A 119 -6.94 8.07 25.21
CA SER A 119 -6.52 9.37 24.70
C SER A 119 -5.36 9.19 23.73
N ALA A 120 -5.03 10.24 23.00
CA ALA A 120 -3.93 10.25 22.06
C ALA A 120 -3.19 11.60 22.12
N THR A 121 -1.94 11.60 21.69
CA THR A 121 -1.18 12.81 21.37
C THR A 121 -0.67 12.71 19.93
N ILE A 122 -0.39 13.85 19.32
CA ILE A 122 0.32 13.92 18.03
C ILE A 122 1.65 14.62 18.27
N ASP A 123 2.71 14.03 17.75
CA ASP A 123 4.03 14.65 17.64
C ASP A 123 4.63 14.32 16.27
N GLU A 124 5.14 15.31 15.55
CA GLU A 124 5.72 15.13 14.19
C GLU A 124 4.89 14.23 13.25
N CYS A 125 3.56 14.43 13.20
CA CYS A 125 2.62 13.60 12.41
C CYS A 125 2.52 12.12 12.83
N VAL A 126 3.05 11.76 14.00
CA VAL A 126 2.91 10.44 14.62
C VAL A 126 1.83 10.49 15.69
N ILE A 127 0.83 9.62 15.58
CA ILE A 127 -0.22 9.44 16.59
C ILE A 127 0.28 8.49 17.68
N ASN A 128 0.36 8.97 18.91
CA ASN A 128 0.73 8.18 20.08
C ASN A 128 -0.53 7.85 20.90
N CYS A 129 -0.89 6.56 20.95
CA CYS A 129 -2.05 6.09 21.71
C CYS A 129 -1.68 5.86 23.19
N MET A 130 -2.44 6.46 24.10
CA MET A 130 -2.18 6.40 25.55
C MET A 130 -3.18 5.47 26.27
N ASN A 131 -2.65 4.65 27.17
CA ASN A 131 -3.42 3.63 27.89
C ASN A 131 -4.19 4.21 29.08
N LYS A 132 -5.23 3.48 29.54
CA LYS A 132 -5.70 3.60 30.93
C LYS A 132 -4.54 3.28 31.87
N LYS A 133 -4.23 4.20 32.79
CA LYS A 133 -3.37 3.88 33.94
C LYS A 133 -3.98 2.76 34.76
#